data_AF-A0AAU3K4Y9-F1
#
_entry.id   AF-A0AAU3K4Y9-F1
#
_cell.length_a   1.000
_cell.length_b   1.000
_cell.length_c   1.000
_cell.angle_alpha   90.00
_cell.angle_beta   90.00
_cell.angle_gamma   90.00
#
_symmetry.space_group_name_H-M   'P 1'
#
loop_
_entity.id
_entity.type
_entity.pdbx_description
1 polymer ?
#
loop_
_entity_poly.entity_id
_entity_poly.type
_entity_poly.pdbx_seq_one_letter_code
_entity_poly.pdbx_strand_id
1 'polypeptide(L)'
;MLAHPELARMLLPVVRTDLLLAETWAFRPPHPLDMPVSVLSGLADPLAPPGLVAGRRPHFARAFTRRVYPGGHFFPFDAASGVAADVGRALGETPDAPAQEGFSTGRTGA
;
A
#
# COMPACT_ATOMS: atom_id res chain seq x y z
N MET A 1 -11.30 -14.55 19.61
CA MET A 1 -11.63 -13.28 20.29
C MET A 1 -13.10 -13.16 20.65
N LEU A 2 -14.02 -13.23 19.70
CA LEU A 2 -15.46 -13.03 19.97
C LEU A 2 -16.08 -14.10 20.90
N ALA A 3 -15.52 -15.31 20.91
CA ALA A 3 -15.92 -16.38 21.83
C ALA A 3 -15.35 -16.23 23.26
N HIS A 4 -14.49 -15.24 23.51
CA HIS A 4 -13.80 -15.04 24.80
C HIS A 4 -13.84 -13.54 25.19
N PRO A 5 -14.88 -13.10 25.93
CA PRO A 5 -15.13 -11.69 26.21
C PRO A 5 -14.03 -11.01 27.04
N GLU A 6 -13.25 -11.76 27.82
CA GLU A 6 -12.09 -11.26 28.57
C GLU A 6 -10.97 -10.84 27.61
N LEU A 7 -10.66 -11.67 26.62
CA LEU A 7 -9.66 -11.37 25.59
C LEU A 7 -10.11 -10.20 24.70
N ALA A 8 -11.40 -10.14 24.38
CA ALA A 8 -11.97 -9.01 23.66
C ALA A 8 -11.78 -7.69 24.43
N ARG A 9 -12.09 -7.66 25.73
CA ARG A 9 -11.91 -6.47 26.57
C ARG A 9 -10.46 -5.96 26.62
N MET A 10 -9.48 -6.86 26.56
CA MET A 10 -8.06 -6.48 26.55
C MET A 10 -7.60 -5.91 25.21
N LEU A 11 -8.09 -6.46 24.08
CA LEU A 11 -7.60 -6.11 22.74
C LEU A 11 -8.41 -5.00 22.06
N LEU A 12 -9.70 -4.86 22.38
CA LEU A 12 -10.59 -3.86 21.78
C LEU A 12 -10.05 -2.41 21.88
N PRO A 13 -9.43 -1.96 22.98
CA PRO A 13 -8.85 -0.62 23.05
C PRO A 13 -7.74 -0.40 22.00
N VAL A 14 -6.91 -1.41 21.76
CA VAL A 14 -5.81 -1.35 20.79
C VAL A 14 -6.37 -1.35 19.37
N VAL A 15 -7.24 -2.32 19.05
CA VAL A 15 -7.87 -2.42 17.72
C VAL A 15 -8.64 -1.15 17.38
N ARG A 16 -9.37 -0.57 18.35
CA ARG A 16 -10.10 0.67 18.13
C ARG A 16 -9.17 1.84 17.83
N THR A 17 -8.05 1.95 18.54
CA THR A 17 -7.05 2.99 18.30
C THR A 17 -6.48 2.89 16.90
N ASP A 18 -6.13 1.68 16.47
CA ASP A 18 -5.57 1.44 15.14
C ASP A 18 -6.57 1.77 14.03
N LEU A 19 -7.84 1.37 14.19
CA LEU A 19 -8.91 1.72 13.24
C LEU A 19 -9.16 3.23 13.17
N LEU A 20 -9.17 3.92 14.32
CA LEU A 20 -9.31 5.37 14.36
C LEU A 20 -8.18 6.06 13.60
N LEU A 21 -6.93 5.62 13.78
CA LEU A 21 -5.79 6.15 13.03
C LEU A 21 -5.95 5.89 11.52
N ALA A 22 -6.31 4.67 11.14
CA ALA A 22 -6.49 4.29 9.73
C ALA A 22 -7.61 5.09 9.04
N GLU A 23 -8.70 5.40 9.74
CA GLU A 23 -9.84 6.15 9.20
C GLU A 23 -9.60 7.66 9.17
N THR A 24 -8.88 8.21 10.15
CA THR A 24 -8.71 9.67 10.30
C THR A 24 -7.44 10.21 9.63
N TRP A 25 -6.47 9.34 9.35
CA TRP A 25 -5.21 9.77 8.75
C TRP A 25 -5.35 10.08 7.26
N ALA A 26 -5.09 11.34 6.90
CA ALA A 26 -5.11 11.80 5.53
C ALA A 26 -3.72 12.24 5.06
N PHE A 27 -2.92 11.29 4.58
CA PHE A 27 -1.63 11.60 3.96
C PHE A 27 -1.76 11.83 2.45
N ARG A 28 -1.14 12.93 1.99
CA ARG A 28 -0.91 13.21 0.57
C ARG A 28 0.56 13.58 0.40
N PRO A 29 1.35 12.79 -0.34
CA PRO A 29 2.75 13.13 -0.55
C PRO A 29 2.85 14.44 -1.36
N PRO A 30 3.74 15.37 -0.99
CA PRO A 30 3.88 16.66 -1.68
C PRO A 30 4.40 16.51 -3.11
N HIS A 31 5.05 15.39 -3.41
CA HIS A 31 5.52 14.98 -4.74
C HIS A 31 5.36 13.46 -4.87
N PRO A 32 5.16 12.92 -6.09
CA PRO A 32 5.09 11.48 -6.29
C PRO A 32 6.35 10.77 -5.76
N LEU A 33 6.17 9.64 -5.09
CA LEU A 33 7.27 8.87 -4.53
C LEU A 33 8.09 8.23 -5.65
N ASP A 34 9.42 8.43 -5.63
CA ASP A 34 10.35 7.88 -6.62
C ASP A 34 10.77 6.45 -6.28
N MET A 35 9.79 5.55 -6.20
CA MET A 35 10.01 4.12 -5.98
C MET A 35 9.00 3.29 -6.78
N PRO A 36 9.38 2.07 -7.25
CA PRO A 36 8.41 1.14 -7.78
C PRO A 36 7.44 0.72 -6.68
N VAL A 37 6.17 0.52 -7.04
CA VAL A 37 5.14 0.06 -6.11
C VAL A 37 4.32 -1.06 -6.74
N SER A 38 4.03 -2.07 -5.93
CA SER A 38 3.05 -3.11 -6.26
C SER A 38 1.84 -2.95 -5.34
N VAL A 39 0.66 -2.83 -5.93
CA VAL A 39 -0.61 -2.76 -5.20
C VAL A 39 -1.43 -4.02 -5.45
N LEU A 40 -1.93 -4.60 -4.36
CA LEU A 40 -2.72 -5.83 -4.38
C LEU A 40 -4.10 -5.53 -3.78
N SER A 41 -5.16 -6.05 -4.39
CA SER A 41 -6.54 -5.83 -3.94
C SER A 41 -7.41 -7.08 -4.09
N GLY A 42 -8.40 -7.24 -3.21
CA GLY A 42 -9.47 -8.23 -3.37
C GLY A 42 -10.52 -7.75 -4.36
N LEU A 43 -11.04 -8.64 -5.20
CA LEU A 43 -12.05 -8.32 -6.21
C LEU A 43 -13.35 -7.82 -5.59
N ALA A 44 -13.73 -8.41 -4.45
CA ALA A 44 -14.96 -8.10 -3.71
C ALA A 44 -14.67 -7.38 -2.38
N ASP A 45 -13.55 -6.66 -2.28
CA ASP A 45 -13.22 -5.88 -1.09
C ASP A 45 -14.10 -4.61 -1.00
N PRO A 46 -14.98 -4.49 0.01
CA PRO A 46 -15.83 -3.32 0.17
C PRO A 46 -15.10 -2.11 0.76
N LEU A 47 -13.96 -2.32 1.44
CA LEU A 47 -13.19 -1.27 2.10
C LEU A 47 -12.13 -0.66 1.17
N ALA A 48 -11.54 -1.48 0.31
CA ALA A 48 -10.52 -1.07 -0.65
C ALA A 48 -10.75 -1.69 -2.04
N PRO A 49 -11.82 -1.29 -2.75
CA PRO A 49 -12.14 -1.88 -4.05
C PRO A 49 -11.00 -1.65 -5.06
N PRO A 50 -10.83 -2.53 -6.07
CA PRO A 50 -9.69 -2.45 -7.00
C PRO A 50 -9.52 -1.10 -7.69
N GLY A 51 -10.63 -0.40 -7.97
CA GLY A 51 -10.61 0.95 -8.56
C GLY A 51 -9.99 1.99 -7.61
N LEU A 52 -10.31 1.94 -6.32
CA LEU A 52 -9.77 2.85 -5.31
C LEU A 52 -8.27 2.60 -5.09
N VAL A 53 -7.86 1.33 -5.05
CA VAL A 53 -6.45 0.95 -4.92
C VAL A 53 -5.65 1.39 -6.15
N ALA A 54 -6.19 1.20 -7.35
CA ALA A 54 -5.56 1.66 -8.58
C ALA A 54 -5.47 3.19 -8.69
N GLY A 55 -6.45 3.90 -8.12
CA GLY A 55 -6.48 5.36 -8.06
C GLY A 55 -5.29 5.99 -7.33
N ARG A 56 -4.46 5.19 -6.65
CA ARG A 56 -3.21 5.63 -6.00
C ARG A 56 -2.05 5.86 -6.99
N ARG A 57 -2.18 5.47 -8.27
CA ARG A 57 -1.14 5.66 -9.31
C ARG A 57 -0.49 7.06 -9.33
N PRO A 58 -1.23 8.18 -9.15
CA PRO A 58 -0.63 9.52 -9.18
C PRO A 58 0.35 9.80 -8.03
N HIS A 59 0.36 9.00 -6.97
CA HIS A 59 1.24 9.18 -5.82
C HIS A 59 2.66 8.62 -6.03
N PHE A 60 2.94 8.02 -7.19
CA PHE A 60 4.21 7.34 -7.48
C PHE A 60 4.77 7.75 -8.84
N ALA A 61 6.08 7.99 -8.92
CA ALA A 61 6.75 8.40 -10.15
C ALA A 61 7.18 7.20 -11.02
N ARG A 62 7.41 6.02 -10.42
CA ARG A 62 8.01 4.86 -11.08
C ARG A 62 6.97 3.79 -11.44
N ALA A 63 7.45 2.57 -11.68
CA ALA A 63 6.63 1.41 -12.00
C ALA A 63 5.50 1.23 -10.98
N PHE A 64 4.29 0.98 -11.49
CA PHE A 64 3.09 0.76 -10.70
C PHE A 64 2.43 -0.53 -11.18
N THR A 65 2.60 -1.59 -10.42
CA THR A 65 2.04 -2.91 -10.75
C THR A 65 0.77 -3.14 -9.95
N ARG A 66 -0.29 -3.64 -10.60
CA ARG A 66 -1.57 -3.93 -9.95
C ARG A 66 -1.90 -5.41 -10.07
N ARG A 67 -2.29 -6.03 -8.95
CA ARG A 67 -2.83 -7.39 -8.92
C ARG A 67 -4.17 -7.42 -8.22
N VAL A 68 -5.12 -8.14 -8.82
CA VAL A 68 -6.43 -8.38 -8.23
C VAL A 68 -6.58 -9.86 -7.92
N TYR A 69 -6.97 -10.18 -6.69
CA TYR A 69 -7.21 -11.54 -6.22
C TYR A 69 -8.72 -11.78 -6.08
N PRO A 70 -9.21 -13.02 -6.30
CA PRO A 70 -10.53 -13.41 -5.83
C PRO A 70 -10.66 -13.20 -4.32
N GLY A 71 -11.86 -12.91 -3.83
CA GLY A 71 -12.12 -12.70 -2.39
C GLY A 71 -12.29 -11.23 -2.00
N GLY A 72 -12.48 -11.01 -0.69
CA GLY A 72 -12.73 -9.70 -0.10
C GLY A 72 -11.48 -9.07 0.51
N HIS A 73 -11.66 -8.26 1.54
CA HIS A 73 -10.57 -7.54 2.23
C HIS A 73 -9.45 -8.47 2.75
N PHE A 74 -9.82 -9.67 3.18
CA PHE A 74 -8.90 -10.67 3.72
C PHE A 74 -8.29 -11.61 2.67
N PHE A 75 -8.34 -11.26 1.37
CA PHE A 75 -7.73 -12.05 0.29
C PHE A 75 -6.26 -12.47 0.53
N PRO A 76 -5.41 -11.74 1.27
CA PRO A 76 -4.03 -12.20 1.49
C PRO A 76 -3.95 -13.50 2.28
N PHE A 77 -4.95 -13.80 3.10
CA PHE A 77 -5.00 -15.06 3.85
C PHE A 77 -5.51 -16.21 2.98
N ASP A 78 -6.52 -15.93 2.13
CA ASP A 78 -7.10 -16.93 1.22
C ASP A 78 -6.15 -17.29 0.06
N ALA A 79 -5.34 -16.33 -0.38
CA ALA A 79 -4.44 -16.46 -1.53
C ALA A 79 -2.95 -16.29 -1.15
N ALA A 80 -2.58 -16.69 0.07
CA ALA A 80 -1.26 -16.44 0.66
C ALA A 80 -0.07 -16.83 -0.24
N SER A 81 -0.13 -18.00 -0.88
CA SER A 81 0.93 -18.47 -1.80
C SER A 81 1.06 -17.59 -3.04
N GLY A 82 -0.06 -17.16 -3.62
CA GLY A 82 -0.07 -16.24 -4.76
C GLY A 82 0.49 -14.88 -4.37
N VAL A 83 0.04 -14.34 -3.24
CA VAL A 83 0.52 -13.06 -2.71
C VAL A 83 2.02 -13.11 -2.46
N ALA A 84 2.51 -14.15 -1.79
CA ALA A 84 3.94 -14.34 -1.53
C ALA A 84 4.75 -14.44 -2.84
N ALA A 85 4.23 -15.13 -3.86
CA ALA A 85 4.90 -15.23 -5.16
C ALA A 85 4.98 -13.88 -5.89
N ASP A 86 3.93 -13.06 -5.82
CA ASP A 86 3.92 -11.73 -6.42
C ASP A 86 4.87 -10.77 -5.69
N VAL A 87 4.93 -10.85 -4.35
CA VAL A 87 5.93 -10.12 -3.55
C VAL A 87 7.34 -10.56 -3.91
N GLY A 88 7.59 -11.88 -4.02
CA GLY A 88 8.88 -12.42 -4.42
C GLY A 88 9.32 -11.94 -5.80
N ARG A 89 8.40 -11.87 -6.77
CA ARG A 89 8.68 -11.32 -8.11
C ARG A 89 9.06 -9.85 -8.04
N ALA A 90 8.29 -9.03 -7.33
CA ALA A 90 8.56 -7.60 -7.19
C ALA A 90 9.91 -7.31 -6.51
N LEU A 91 10.36 -8.18 -5.61
CA LEU A 91 11.67 -8.06 -4.95
C LEU A 91 12.84 -8.60 -5.79
N GLY A 92 12.57 -9.55 -6.69
CA GLY A 92 13.57 -10.11 -7.61
C GLY A 92 13.83 -9.25 -8.85
N GLU A 93 12.94 -8.32 -9.16
CA GLU A 93 13.14 -7.30 -10.21
C GLU A 93 14.16 -6.27 -9.70
N THR A 94 15.26 -6.06 -10.46
CA THR A 94 16.21 -4.99 -10.12
C THR A 94 15.49 -3.65 -10.35
N PRO A 95 15.46 -2.73 -9.38
CA PRO A 95 14.84 -1.43 -9.60
C PRO A 95 15.51 -0.77 -10.80
N ASP A 96 14.71 -0.21 -11.72
CA ASP A 96 15.26 0.67 -12.75
C ASP A 96 16.18 1.71 -12.07
N ALA A 97 17.23 2.16 -12.74
CA ALA A 97 18.05 3.25 -12.21
C ALA A 97 17.16 4.50 -12.01
N PRO A 98 17.29 5.25 -10.90
CA PRO A 98 16.53 6.49 -10.74
C PRO A 98 16.85 7.44 -11.90
N ALA A 99 15.84 8.17 -12.38
CA ALA A 99 16.05 9.24 -13.35
C ALA A 99 16.95 10.28 -12.67
N GLN A 100 18.15 10.50 -13.21
CA GLN A 100 19.06 11.50 -12.65
C GLN A 100 18.48 12.90 -12.87
N GLU A 101 17.80 13.43 -11.86
CA GLU A 101 17.53 14.86 -11.81
C GLU A 101 18.82 15.58 -11.41
N GLY A 102 19.46 16.18 -12.41
CA GLY A 102 20.63 17.02 -12.22
C GLY A 102 20.31 18.13 -11.23
N PHE A 103 21.04 18.16 -10.11
CA PHE A 103 21.04 19.28 -9.19
C PHE A 103 21.68 20.48 -9.90
N SER A 104 20.86 21.29 -10.57
CA SER A 104 21.30 22.58 -11.11
C SER A 104 21.53 23.53 -9.95
N THR A 105 22.76 23.60 -9.45
CA THR A 105 23.25 24.68 -8.60
C THR A 105 23.09 26.00 -9.34
N GLY A 106 21.97 26.69 -9.11
CA GLY A 106 21.76 28.07 -9.51
C GLY A 106 22.77 28.95 -8.77
N ARG A 107 23.73 29.45 -9.53
CA ARG A 107 24.78 30.38 -9.07
C ARG A 107 24.15 31.67 -8.54
N THR A 108 24.65 32.12 -7.39
CA THR A 108 24.49 33.46 -6.83
C THR A 108 25.08 34.52 -7.78
N GLY A 109 24.39 35.66 -7.92
CA GLY A 109 24.87 36.91 -8.54
C GLY A 109 23.69 37.78 -8.96
N ALA A 110 23.63 39.09 -8.73
CA ALA A 110 24.55 40.07 -8.15
C ALA A 110 23.71 41.22 -7.55
#